data_AF-A0A3M9LR77-F1
#
_entry.id   AF-A0A3M9LR77-F1
#
_cell.length_a   1.000
_cell.length_b   1.000
_cell.length_c   1.000
_cell.angle_alpha   90.00
_cell.angle_beta   90.00
_cell.angle_gamma   90.00
#
_symmetry.space_group_name_H-M   'P 1'
#
loop_
_entity.id
_entity.type
_entity.pdbx_description
1 polymer ?
#
loop_
_entity_poly.entity_id
_entity_poly.type
_entity_poly.pdbx_seq_one_letter_code
_entity_poly.pdbx_strand_id
1 'polypeptide(L)' 'MEVEIKKADGECVSLRVSAYVCDTCGEAYYTPEGSRKLDRIAYSR' A
#
# COMPACT_ATOMS: atom_id res chain seq x y z
N MET A 1 -5.71 -1.76 -7.74
CA MET A 1 -6.46 -1.91 -6.48
C MET A 1 -6.32 -0.61 -5.70
N GLU A 2 -7.36 -0.19 -4.97
CA GLU A 2 -7.26 0.95 -4.07
C GLU A 2 -6.92 0.41 -2.68
N VAL A 3 -5.80 0.88 -2.12
CA VAL A 3 -5.37 0.52 -0.77
C VAL A 3 -5.44 1.76 0.10
N GLU A 4 -6.02 1.60 1.28
CA GLU A 4 -6.10 2.65 2.28
C GLU A 4 -4.97 2.43 3.29
N ILE A 5 -4.10 3.42 3.43
CA ILE A 5 -3.00 3.40 4.38
C ILE A 5 -3.30 4.43 5.45
N LYS A 6 -3.25 4.00 6.71
CA LYS A 6 -3.31 4.89 7.85
C LYS A 6 -1.89 5.29 8.24
N LYS A 7 -1.55 6.56 8.05
CA LYS A 7 -0.26 7.11 8.47
C LYS A 7 -0.18 7.21 9.99
N ALA A 8 1.05 7.36 10.49
CA ALA A 8 1.31 7.51 11.93
C ALA A 8 0.71 8.79 12.52
N ASP A 9 0.50 9.85 11.73
CA ASP A 9 -0.13 11.10 12.18
C ASP A 9 -1.67 11.01 12.27
N GLY A 10 -2.26 9.90 11.80
CA GLY A 10 -3.70 9.67 11.79
C GLY A 10 -4.38 9.96 10.45
N GLU A 11 -3.68 10.54 9.47
CA GLU A 11 -4.16 10.73 8.12
C GLU A 11 -4.36 9.38 7.39
N CYS A 12 -5.56 9.17 6.83
CA CYS A 12 -5.83 8.06 5.92
C CYS A 12 -5.61 8.53 4.49
N VAL A 13 -4.72 7.85 3.76
CA VAL A 13 -4.47 8.12 2.35
C VAL A 13 -4.92 6.91 1.53
N SER A 14 -5.84 7.14 0.60
CA SER A 14 -6.21 6.16 -0.41
C SER A 14 -5.26 6.28 -1.60
N LEU A 15 -4.57 5.19 -1.93
CA LEU A 15 -3.68 5.13 -3.08
C LEU A 15 -4.08 4.00 -4.02
N ARG A 16 -4.08 4.29 -5.33
CA ARG A 16 -4.17 3.23 -6.34
C ARG A 16 -2.79 2.63 -6.57
N VAL A 17 -2.63 1.38 -6.16
CA VAL A 17 -1.44 0.57 -6.46
C VAL A 17 -1.81 -0.69 -7.23
N SER A 18 -0.89 -1.12 -8.08
CA SER A 18 -0.96 -2.43 -8.72
C SER A 18 -0.41 -3.46 -7.75
N ALA A 19 -1.30 -4.25 -7.16
CA ALA A 19 -0.97 -5.33 -6.25
C ALA A 19 -1.62 -6.61 -6.78
N TYR A 20 -0.87 -7.70 -6.72
CA TYR A 20 -1.40 -9.04 -6.95
C TYR A 20 -1.88 -9.59 -5.61
N VAL A 21 -3.15 -9.92 -5.49
CA VAL A 21 -3.67 -10.63 -4.32
C VAL A 21 -3.74 -12.10 -4.67
N CYS A 22 -3.12 -12.94 -3.84
CA CYS A 22 -3.28 -14.38 -3.98
C CYS A 22 -4.70 -14.74 -3.56
N ASP A 23 -5.50 -15.27 -4.49
CA ASP A 23 -6.89 -15.69 -4.23
C ASP A 23 -6.98 -16.84 -3.21
N THR A 24 -5.89 -17.62 -3.07
CA THR A 24 -5.83 -18.78 -2.18
C THR A 24 -5.55 -18.43 -0.72
N CYS A 25 -4.62 -17.50 -0.45
CA CYS A 25 -4.25 -17.12 0.93
C CYS A 25 -4.69 -15.71 1.33
N GLY A 26 -5.08 -14.86 0.37
CA GLY A 26 -5.45 -13.46 0.61
C GLY A 26 -4.25 -12.52 0.80
N GLU A 27 -3.01 -13.00 0.64
CA GLU A 27 -1.83 -12.13 0.75
C GLU A 27 -1.71 -11.20 -0.46
N ALA A 28 -1.42 -9.93 -0.17
CA ALA A 28 -1.17 -8.91 -1.18
C ALA A 28 0.34 -8.78 -1.46
N TYR A 29 0.72 -9.05 -2.70
CA TYR A 29 2.07 -8.89 -3.22
C TYR A 29 2.13 -7.61 -4.06
N TYR A 30 3.04 -6.72 -3.69
CA TYR A 30 3.26 -5.45 -4.36
C TYR A 30 4.48 -5.54 -5.27
N THR A 31 4.46 -4.84 -6.40
CA THR A 31 5.70 -4.64 -7.18
C THR A 31 6.69 -3.79 -6.37
N PRO A 32 8.00 -3.86 -6.68
CA PRO A 32 9.01 -3.03 -6.01
C PRO A 32 8.67 -1.53 -6.06
N GLU A 33 8.07 -1.08 -7.17
CA GLU A 33 7.63 0.30 -7.36
C GLU A 33 6.43 0.65 -6.46
N GLY A 34 5.47 -0.28 -6.32
CA GLY A 34 4.34 -0.16 -5.40
C GLY A 34 4.83 -0.08 -3.96
N SER A 35 5.69 -1.02 -3.56
CA SER A 35 6.27 -1.06 -2.21
C SER A 35 7.02 0.23 -1.86
N ARG A 36 7.86 0.77 -2.75
CA ARG A 36 8.54 2.05 -2.53
C ARG A 36 7.60 3.25 -2.39
N LYS A 37 6.49 3.26 -3.13
CA LYS A 37 5.46 4.31 -2.99
C LYS A 37 4.79 4.21 -1.63
N LEU A 38 4.39 3.02 -1.21
CA LEU A 38 3.77 2.77 0.10
C LEU A 38 4.71 3.18 1.23
N ASP A 39 5.97 2.76 1.15
CA ASP A 39 7.00 3.08 2.14
C ASP A 39 7.24 4.59 2.23
N ARG A 40 7.37 5.28 1.09
CA ARG A 40 7.47 6.73 1.07
C ARG A 40 6.23 7.39 1.67
N ILE A 41 5.02 6.91 1.43
CA ILE A 41 3.81 7.56 1.96
C ILE A 41 3.65 7.29 3.46
N ALA A 42 3.93 6.07 3.91
CA ALA A 42 3.82 5.68 5.30
C ALA A 42 4.88 6.37 6.19
N TYR A 43 6.08 6.62 5.64
CA TYR A 43 7.21 7.18 6.38
C TYR A 43 7.65 8.59 5.94
N SER A 44 7.02 9.21 4.94
CA SER A 44 7.27 10.62 4.60
C SER A 44 6.66 11.49 5.68
N ARG A 45 7.56 11.99 6.53
CA ARG A 45 7.32 12.97 7.59
C ARG A 45 7.01 14.36 7.03
#